data_AF-A0A1C6AHW7-F1
#
_entry.id   AF-A0A1C6AHW7-F1
#
_cell.length_a   1.000
_cell.length_b   1.000
_cell.length_c   1.000
_cell.angle_alpha   90.00
_cell.angle_beta   90.00
_cell.angle_gamma   90.00
#
_symmetry.space_group_name_H-M   'P 1'
#
loop_
_entity.id
_entity.type
_entity.pdbx_description
1 polymer ?
#
loop_
_entity_poly.entity_id
_entity_poly.type
_entity_poly.pdbx_seq_one_letter_code
_entity_poly.pdbx_strand_id
1 'polypeptide(L)'
;MDFEAFKTRCKEKGYSASSLVTELGISKSNITNWRNGGNPSYEMLIKISQKLECTVGFLLGTEYDDNGVGASVKQELWGHEATSARTISLNSSTPIKDDYINEIALFANCSILFLCGNDKNVVEKNPYKRVANISERGWDNLIAIFDNVNDHPLIANMQMQLSRIVLYNLEICSGEQIPNEFLSEKADFILCDKKQKDSLRNYPFNLSDLLALGDIFNKSIKFMISGIE
;
A
#
# COMPACT_ATOMS: atom_id res chain seq x y z
N MET A 1 -7.69 9.83 19.05
CA MET A 1 -6.24 9.72 18.93
C MET A 1 -5.81 9.01 20.17
N ASP A 2 -5.13 7.90 20.00
CA ASP A 2 -4.41 7.28 21.09
C ASP A 2 -3.20 8.17 21.41
N PHE A 3 -3.31 8.90 22.52
CA PHE A 3 -2.31 9.88 22.91
C PHE A 3 -1.01 9.22 23.40
N GLU A 4 -1.08 8.02 23.97
CA GLU A 4 0.10 7.31 24.45
C GLU A 4 0.88 6.70 23.27
N ALA A 5 0.18 6.15 22.26
CA ALA A 5 0.80 5.72 21.01
C ALA A 5 1.52 6.88 20.30
N PHE A 6 0.82 8.02 20.15
CA PHE A 6 1.39 9.26 19.59
C PHE A 6 2.66 9.71 20.33
N LYS A 7 2.61 9.75 21.66
CA LYS A 7 3.73 10.21 22.50
C LYS A 7 4.92 9.26 22.44
N THR A 8 4.67 7.96 22.42
CA THR A 8 5.70 6.92 22.28
C THR A 8 6.43 7.09 20.96
N ARG A 9 5.68 7.23 19.87
CA ARG A 9 6.26 7.39 18.53
C ARG A 9 7.02 8.72 18.37
N CYS A 10 6.54 9.80 18.99
CA CYS A 10 7.31 11.05 19.05
C CYS A 10 8.70 10.82 19.67
N LYS A 11 8.76 10.11 20.81
CA LYS A 11 10.02 9.85 21.52
C LYS A 11 10.98 9.01 20.68
N GLU A 12 10.49 7.97 20.02
CA GLU A 12 11.29 7.13 19.10
C GLU A 12 11.91 7.94 17.96
N LYS A 13 11.17 8.93 17.45
CA LYS A 13 11.61 9.83 16.37
C LYS A 13 12.38 11.05 16.88
N GLY A 14 12.71 11.11 18.17
CA GLY A 14 13.51 12.20 18.76
C GLY A 14 12.72 13.49 19.01
N TYR A 15 11.39 13.45 18.97
CA TYR A 15 10.52 14.59 19.24
C TYR A 15 9.88 14.51 20.62
N SER A 16 9.64 15.68 21.22
CA SER A 16 8.56 15.83 22.19
C SER A 16 7.24 16.11 21.45
N ALA A 17 6.10 15.73 22.03
CA ALA A 17 4.79 16.08 21.47
C ALA A 17 4.68 17.59 21.16
N SER A 18 5.18 18.43 22.07
CA SER A 18 5.21 19.89 21.93
C SER A 18 6.11 20.39 20.81
N SER A 19 7.29 19.79 20.61
CA SER A 19 8.20 20.19 19.54
C SER A 19 7.63 19.81 18.17
N LEU A 20 7.07 18.61 18.05
CA LEU A 20 6.45 18.14 16.81
C LEU A 20 5.28 19.03 16.37
N VAL A 21 4.32 19.30 17.27
CA VAL A 21 3.17 20.12 16.89
C VAL A 21 3.58 21.54 16.53
N THR A 22 4.60 22.09 17.19
CA THR A 22 5.12 23.43 16.88
C THR A 22 5.75 23.45 15.49
N GLU A 23 6.55 22.42 15.17
CA GLU A 23 7.17 22.28 13.84
C GLU A 23 6.13 22.09 12.73
N LEU A 24 5.02 21.40 13.03
CA LEU A 24 3.90 21.22 12.10
C LEU A 24 2.95 22.44 12.02
N GLY A 25 3.24 23.53 12.74
CA GLY A 25 2.39 24.73 12.77
C GLY A 25 1.06 24.53 13.51
N ILE A 26 0.97 23.51 14.36
CA ILE A 26 -0.22 23.18 15.15
C ILE A 26 -0.10 23.82 16.54
N SER A 27 -1.20 24.43 17.00
CA SER A 27 -1.27 25.01 18.36
C SER A 27 -1.03 23.96 19.44
N LYS A 28 -0.18 24.28 20.42
CA LYS A 28 0.06 23.44 21.62
C LYS A 28 -1.20 23.18 22.44
N SER A 29 -2.22 24.04 22.34
CA SER A 29 -3.53 23.83 23.00
C SER A 29 -4.21 22.53 22.56
N ASN A 30 -3.94 22.07 21.33
CA ASN A 30 -4.48 20.81 20.83
C ASN A 30 -3.92 19.59 21.56
N ILE A 31 -2.69 19.64 22.08
CA ILE A 31 -2.11 18.52 22.85
C ILE A 31 -2.96 18.21 24.08
N THR A 32 -3.36 19.24 24.83
CA THR A 32 -4.21 19.06 26.01
C THR A 32 -5.57 18.48 25.64
N ASN A 33 -6.15 18.95 24.52
CA ASN A 33 -7.40 18.41 24.00
C ASN A 33 -7.26 16.92 23.64
N TRP A 34 -6.19 16.55 22.92
CA TRP A 34 -5.95 15.16 22.50
C TRP A 34 -5.66 14.22 23.68
N ARG A 35 -4.94 14.72 24.69
CA ARG A 35 -4.71 13.99 25.93
C ARG A 35 -5.99 13.70 26.70
N ASN A 36 -6.99 14.58 26.58
CA ASN A 36 -8.29 14.44 27.24
C ASN A 36 -9.33 13.69 26.39
N GLY A 37 -8.90 13.01 25.32
CA GLY A 37 -9.78 12.22 24.45
C GLY A 37 -10.36 12.98 23.26
N GLY A 38 -9.98 14.24 23.05
CA GLY A 38 -10.29 14.97 21.83
C GLY A 38 -9.57 14.38 20.61
N ASN A 39 -10.20 14.44 19.45
CA ASN A 39 -9.59 13.96 18.21
C ASN A 39 -9.02 15.12 17.37
N PRO A 40 -7.78 15.00 16.84
CA PRO A 40 -7.32 15.90 15.79
C PRO A 40 -8.21 15.77 14.55
N SER A 41 -8.18 16.80 13.69
CA SER A 41 -8.76 16.67 12.36
C SER A 41 -8.01 15.62 11.55
N TYR A 42 -8.68 15.06 10.54
CA TYR A 42 -8.06 14.08 9.65
C TYR A 42 -6.82 14.64 8.94
N GLU A 43 -6.85 15.91 8.52
CA GLU A 43 -5.70 16.61 7.94
C GLU A 43 -4.51 16.67 8.90
N MET A 44 -4.75 16.93 10.19
CA MET A 44 -3.69 16.92 11.21
C MET A 44 -3.14 15.51 11.44
N LEU A 45 -4.01 14.49 11.45
CA LEU A 45 -3.59 13.10 11.60
C LEU A 45 -2.64 12.68 10.48
N ILE A 46 -2.93 13.03 9.22
CA ILE A 46 -2.05 12.75 8.08
C ILE A 46 -0.69 13.45 8.25
N LYS A 47 -0.68 14.75 8.59
CA LYS A 47 0.57 15.51 8.77
C LYS A 47 1.44 14.91 9.88
N ILE A 48 0.82 14.53 10.99
CA ILE A 48 1.51 13.90 12.12
C ILE A 48 2.02 12.51 11.72
N SER A 49 1.19 11.70 11.04
CA SER A 49 1.55 10.34 10.66
C SER A 49 2.71 10.31 9.66
N GLN A 50 2.71 11.23 8.69
CA GLN A 50 3.81 11.41 7.74
C GLN A 50 5.10 11.82 8.46
N LYS A 51 5.04 12.81 9.37
CA LYS A 51 6.21 13.30 10.09
C LYS A 51 6.80 12.27 11.06
N LEU A 52 5.95 11.41 11.62
CA LEU A 52 6.33 10.33 12.52
C LEU A 52 6.58 9.00 11.83
N GLU A 53 6.43 8.93 10.50
CA GLU A 53 6.50 7.71 9.70
C GLU A 53 5.70 6.56 10.35
N CYS A 54 4.41 6.80 10.59
CA CYS A 54 3.45 5.81 11.06
C CYS A 54 2.13 5.97 10.29
N THR A 55 1.16 5.09 10.53
CA THR A 55 -0.17 5.21 9.93
C THR A 55 -1.07 6.13 10.78
N VAL A 56 -2.18 6.59 10.18
CA VAL A 56 -3.25 7.24 10.95
C VAL A 56 -3.91 6.24 11.91
N GLY A 57 -4.02 4.96 11.54
CA GLY A 57 -4.60 3.92 12.38
C GLY A 57 -3.82 3.70 13.68
N PHE A 58 -2.50 3.72 13.61
CA PHE A 58 -1.60 3.69 14.77
C PHE A 58 -1.90 4.84 15.73
N LEU A 59 -2.02 6.07 15.20
CA LEU A 59 -2.33 7.26 15.99
C LEU A 59 -3.75 7.25 16.55
N LEU A 60 -4.65 6.43 16.01
CA LEU A 60 -6.01 6.29 16.50
C LEU A 60 -6.18 5.08 17.44
N GLY A 61 -5.14 4.24 17.60
CA GLY A 61 -5.25 2.99 18.35
C GLY A 61 -6.20 1.99 17.71
N THR A 62 -6.41 2.11 16.39
CA THR A 62 -7.28 1.21 15.61
C THR A 62 -6.47 0.17 14.84
N GLU A 63 -5.14 0.25 14.88
CA GLU A 63 -4.30 -0.91 14.61
C GLU A 63 -4.47 -1.87 15.78
N TYR A 64 -4.93 -3.09 15.48
CA TYR A 64 -4.96 -4.16 16.47
C TYR A 64 -3.55 -4.39 17.01
N ASP A 65 -3.41 -4.95 18.22
CA ASP A 65 -2.16 -5.47 18.79
C ASP A 65 -1.59 -6.55 17.86
N ASP A 66 -1.01 -6.10 16.76
CA ASP A 66 -0.21 -6.84 15.82
C ASP A 66 1.19 -6.83 16.43
N ASN A 67 1.49 -7.90 17.16
CA ASN A 67 2.86 -8.35 17.35
C ASN A 67 3.48 -8.55 15.95
N GLY A 68 4.06 -7.49 15.40
CA GLY A 68 4.79 -7.50 14.13
C GLY A 68 3.90 -7.52 12.88
N VAL A 69 3.23 -6.41 12.58
CA VAL A 69 2.81 -6.10 11.20
C VAL A 69 3.68 -4.97 10.62
N GLY A 70 4.98 -5.22 10.70
CA GLY A 70 5.76 -5.30 9.48
C GLY A 70 6.34 -6.71 9.47
N ALA A 71 5.86 -7.59 8.60
CA ALA A 71 6.61 -8.82 8.37
C ALA A 71 8.04 -8.42 8.03
N SER A 72 8.97 -9.18 8.58
CA SER A 72 10.43 -9.13 8.59
C SER A 72 11.12 -9.09 7.22
N VAL A 73 10.58 -8.32 6.27
CA VAL A 73 11.21 -7.97 4.99
C VAL A 73 12.57 -7.33 5.24
N LYS A 74 12.74 -6.54 6.31
CA LYS A 74 14.03 -5.92 6.66
C LYS A 74 15.11 -6.92 7.08
N GLN A 75 14.76 -8.03 7.72
CA GLN A 75 15.76 -9.00 8.21
C GLN A 75 16.14 -10.04 7.15
N GLU A 76 15.19 -10.46 6.31
CA GLU A 76 15.44 -11.43 5.23
C GLU A 76 16.05 -10.78 3.97
N LEU A 77 15.70 -9.52 3.62
CA LEU A 77 16.34 -8.85 2.48
C LEU A 77 17.78 -8.38 2.75
N TRP A 78 18.16 -8.10 4.00
CA TRP A 78 19.54 -7.68 4.31
C TRP A 78 20.53 -8.85 4.35
N GLY A 79 20.05 -10.10 4.40
CA GLY A 79 20.87 -11.32 4.43
C GLY A 79 21.35 -11.80 3.06
N HIS A 80 20.81 -11.27 1.96
CA HIS A 80 21.27 -11.59 0.62
C HIS A 80 22.17 -10.46 0.09
N GLU A 81 23.45 -10.76 -0.13
CA GLU A 81 24.47 -9.90 -0.74
C GLU A 81 24.19 -9.49 -2.21
N ALA A 82 22.92 -9.52 -2.64
CA ALA A 82 22.43 -9.03 -3.91
C ALA A 82 21.37 -7.94 -3.66
N THR A 83 21.62 -6.63 -3.76
CA THR A 83 22.79 -5.85 -4.15
C THR A 83 22.48 -4.44 -3.65
N SER A 84 23.49 -3.69 -3.23
CA SER A 84 23.45 -2.23 -3.02
C SER A 84 22.81 -1.43 -4.18
N ALA A 85 22.64 -2.05 -5.36
CA ALA A 85 21.94 -1.51 -6.52
C ALA A 85 20.41 -1.42 -6.37
N ARG A 86 19.74 -2.26 -5.56
CA ARG A 86 18.29 -2.14 -5.28
C ARG A 86 17.96 -1.07 -4.24
N THR A 87 18.92 -0.74 -3.38
CA THR A 87 18.72 0.15 -2.22
C THR A 87 18.54 1.62 -2.60
N ILE A 88 18.90 2.01 -3.83
CA ILE A 88 18.70 3.39 -4.34
C ILE A 88 17.26 3.61 -4.82
N SER A 89 16.60 2.60 -5.42
CA SER A 89 15.16 2.70 -5.78
C SER A 89 14.25 2.72 -4.55
N LEU A 90 14.61 2.00 -3.49
CA LEU A 90 13.74 1.72 -2.33
C LEU A 90 13.45 2.90 -1.40
N ASN A 91 14.33 3.92 -1.35
CA ASN A 91 14.21 5.04 -0.40
C ASN A 91 13.69 6.34 -1.03
N SER A 92 13.29 6.32 -2.31
CA SER A 92 13.02 7.55 -3.08
C SER A 92 11.55 7.79 -3.41
N SER A 93 10.61 7.03 -2.84
CA SER A 93 9.18 7.15 -3.14
C SER A 93 8.64 8.52 -2.71
N THR A 94 8.75 9.51 -3.59
CA THR A 94 7.95 10.73 -3.49
C THR A 94 6.49 10.32 -3.45
N PRO A 95 5.66 10.91 -2.57
CA PRO A 95 4.24 10.62 -2.54
C PRO A 95 3.64 10.75 -3.94
N ILE A 96 2.94 9.71 -4.40
CA ILE A 96 2.20 9.76 -5.66
C ILE A 96 1.20 10.90 -5.55
N LYS A 97 1.23 11.83 -6.51
CA LYS A 97 0.31 12.97 -6.51
C LYS A 97 -1.13 12.48 -6.68
N ASP A 98 -2.07 13.15 -6.01
CA ASP A 98 -3.50 12.79 -6.01
C ASP A 98 -4.09 12.65 -7.42
N ASP A 99 -3.67 13.50 -8.37
CA ASP A 99 -4.11 13.44 -9.77
C ASP A 99 -3.79 12.07 -10.41
N TYR A 100 -2.61 11.51 -10.13
CA TYR A 100 -2.21 10.20 -10.65
C TYR A 100 -2.92 9.05 -9.93
N ILE A 101 -3.24 9.20 -8.64
CA ILE A 101 -4.03 8.20 -7.92
C ILE A 101 -5.42 8.08 -8.55
N ASN A 102 -6.06 9.20 -8.85
CA ASN A 102 -7.35 9.23 -9.52
C ASN A 102 -7.27 8.61 -10.93
N GLU A 103 -6.22 8.94 -11.67
CA GLU A 103 -5.98 8.38 -13.01
C GLU A 103 -5.81 6.85 -12.98
N ILE A 104 -5.03 6.33 -12.02
CA ILE A 104 -4.83 4.88 -11.81
C ILE A 104 -6.15 4.21 -11.42
N ALA A 105 -6.95 4.81 -10.54
CA ALA A 105 -8.24 4.27 -10.13
C ALA A 105 -9.22 4.18 -11.32
N LEU A 106 -9.28 5.23 -12.15
CA LEU A 106 -10.09 5.24 -13.37
C LEU A 106 -9.62 4.17 -14.37
N PHE A 107 -8.31 4.04 -14.57
CA PHE A 107 -7.72 3.05 -15.47
C PHE A 107 -7.98 1.61 -14.99
N ALA A 108 -7.84 1.35 -13.69
CA ALA A 108 -8.12 0.05 -13.07
C ALA A 108 -9.63 -0.22 -12.88
N ASN A 109 -10.47 0.75 -13.24
CA ASN A 109 -11.92 0.74 -13.08
C ASN A 109 -12.37 0.41 -11.65
N CYS A 110 -11.82 1.12 -10.66
CA CYS A 110 -12.17 0.99 -9.26
C CYS A 110 -12.33 2.35 -8.57
N SER A 111 -12.90 2.37 -7.37
CA SER A 111 -12.97 3.59 -6.57
C SER A 111 -11.61 3.91 -5.93
N ILE A 112 -11.33 5.20 -5.71
CA ILE A 112 -10.13 5.63 -4.97
C ILE A 112 -10.11 5.01 -3.56
N LEU A 113 -11.27 4.86 -2.92
CA LEU A 113 -11.38 4.27 -1.58
C LEU A 113 -10.97 2.79 -1.56
N PHE A 114 -11.40 2.03 -2.58
CA PHE A 114 -10.96 0.65 -2.76
C PHE A 114 -9.46 0.60 -3.03
N LEU A 115 -8.97 1.40 -3.99
CA LEU A 115 -7.55 1.44 -4.37
C LEU A 115 -6.64 1.76 -3.18
N CYS A 116 -7.03 2.71 -2.32
CA CYS A 116 -6.24 3.09 -1.15
C CYS A 116 -6.39 2.12 0.05
N GLY A 117 -7.20 1.07 -0.06
CA GLY A 117 -7.40 0.05 0.98
C GLY A 117 -8.42 0.40 2.08
N ASN A 118 -9.21 1.46 1.88
CA ASN A 118 -10.25 1.88 2.82
C ASN A 118 -11.52 1.04 2.70
N ASP A 119 -11.77 0.45 1.52
CA ASP A 119 -12.83 -0.53 1.29
C ASP A 119 -12.21 -1.88 0.91
N LYS A 120 -12.57 -2.92 1.64
CA LYS A 120 -12.11 -4.30 1.42
C LYS A 120 -13.16 -5.15 0.69
N ASN A 121 -14.40 -4.67 0.58
CA ASN A 121 -15.53 -5.57 0.36
C ASN A 121 -15.89 -5.78 -1.11
N VAL A 122 -15.51 -4.91 -2.04
CA VAL A 122 -15.88 -5.08 -3.46
C VAL A 122 -14.90 -4.35 -4.38
N VAL A 123 -14.44 -5.02 -5.44
CA VAL A 123 -13.94 -4.31 -6.64
C VAL A 123 -15.16 -3.66 -7.29
N GLU A 124 -15.50 -2.44 -6.88
CA GLU A 124 -16.65 -1.71 -7.41
C GLU A 124 -16.36 -1.27 -8.86
N LYS A 125 -16.64 -2.14 -9.83
CA LYS A 125 -16.45 -1.83 -11.24
C LYS A 125 -17.63 -1.03 -11.77
N ASN A 126 -17.34 0.13 -12.35
CA ASN A 126 -18.33 0.86 -13.13
C ASN A 126 -18.28 0.35 -14.58
N PRO A 127 -19.29 -0.40 -15.07
CA PRO A 127 -19.26 -0.95 -16.42
C PRO A 127 -19.29 0.15 -17.51
N TYR A 128 -19.68 1.38 -17.16
CA TYR A 128 -19.83 2.51 -18.08
C TYR A 128 -18.65 3.50 -18.07
N LYS A 129 -17.63 3.29 -17.23
CA LYS A 129 -16.45 4.20 -17.10
C LYS A 129 -15.10 3.49 -17.31
N ARG A 130 -15.06 2.40 -18.06
CA ARG A 130 -13.79 1.77 -18.44
C ARG A 130 -12.98 2.72 -19.32
N VAL A 131 -11.92 3.32 -18.76
CA VAL A 131 -11.00 4.19 -19.51
C VAL A 131 -9.81 3.35 -19.97
N ALA A 132 -9.64 3.24 -21.29
CA ALA A 132 -8.52 2.50 -21.89
C ALA A 132 -7.18 3.27 -21.82
N ASN A 133 -7.25 4.57 -21.54
CA ASN A 133 -6.10 5.47 -21.60
C ASN A 133 -5.71 5.95 -20.20
N ILE A 134 -4.42 5.80 -19.93
CA ILE A 134 -3.69 6.41 -18.83
C ILE A 134 -2.53 7.20 -19.45
N SER A 135 -2.23 8.36 -18.91
CA SER A 135 -1.11 9.19 -19.31
C SER A 135 0.21 8.45 -19.13
N GLU A 136 1.23 8.80 -19.91
CA GLU A 136 2.56 8.19 -19.76
C GLU A 136 3.08 8.31 -18.33
N ARG A 137 2.87 9.47 -17.69
CA ARG A 137 3.26 9.69 -16.30
C ARG A 137 2.39 8.92 -15.31
N GLY A 138 1.09 8.78 -15.55
CA GLY A 138 0.22 7.93 -14.76
C GLY A 138 0.66 6.47 -14.83
N TRP A 139 1.04 6.00 -16.02
CA TRP A 139 1.58 4.66 -16.24
C TRP A 139 2.92 4.45 -15.52
N ASP A 140 3.84 5.42 -15.61
CA ASP A 140 5.11 5.37 -14.87
C ASP A 140 4.88 5.23 -13.35
N ASN A 141 3.94 6.01 -12.79
CA ASN A 141 3.60 5.93 -11.38
C ASN A 141 2.94 4.60 -11.03
N LEU A 142 2.09 4.08 -11.90
CA LEU A 142 1.49 2.76 -11.74
C LEU A 142 2.56 1.66 -11.69
N ILE A 143 3.52 1.70 -12.60
CA ILE A 143 4.62 0.72 -12.63
C ILE A 143 5.48 0.84 -11.38
N ALA A 144 5.74 2.07 -10.91
CA ALA A 144 6.48 2.31 -9.67
C ALA A 144 5.80 1.71 -8.42
N ILE A 145 4.46 1.57 -8.41
CA ILE A 145 3.75 0.86 -7.33
C ILE A 145 4.16 -0.62 -7.28
N PHE A 146 4.36 -1.25 -8.44
CA PHE A 146 4.71 -2.67 -8.56
C PHE A 146 6.22 -2.95 -8.48
N ASP A 147 7.07 -1.96 -8.76
CA ASP A 147 8.53 -2.13 -8.73
C ASP A 147 9.12 -2.00 -7.31
N ASN A 148 8.49 -1.20 -6.45
CA ASN A 148 9.04 -0.86 -5.14
C ASN A 148 8.65 -1.88 -4.05
N VAL A 149 9.59 -2.19 -3.14
CA VAL A 149 9.27 -2.80 -1.84
C VAL A 149 8.74 -1.68 -0.96
N ASN A 150 7.42 -1.55 -0.91
CA ASN A 150 6.77 -0.36 -0.38
C ASN A 150 6.69 -0.37 1.15
N ASP A 151 7.61 0.35 1.80
CA ASP A 151 7.51 0.67 3.24
C ASP A 151 6.39 1.71 3.53
N HIS A 152 5.79 2.32 2.49
CA HIS A 152 4.71 3.29 2.62
C HIS A 152 3.32 2.61 2.61
N PRO A 153 2.52 2.70 3.71
CA PRO A 153 1.25 1.99 3.86
C PRO A 153 0.24 2.20 2.73
N LEU A 154 0.13 3.44 2.23
CA LEU A 154 -0.77 3.75 1.11
C LEU A 154 -0.38 2.97 -0.16
N ILE A 155 0.92 2.93 -0.49
CA ILE A 155 1.38 2.30 -1.73
C ILE A 155 1.28 0.78 -1.59
N ALA A 156 1.58 0.23 -0.41
CA ALA A 156 1.35 -1.19 -0.11
C ALA A 156 -0.13 -1.59 -0.27
N ASN A 157 -1.07 -0.76 0.21
CA ASN A 157 -2.50 -0.97 -0.01
C ASN A 157 -2.86 -0.92 -1.50
N MET A 158 -2.37 0.08 -2.23
CA MET A 158 -2.60 0.19 -3.68
C MET A 158 -2.08 -1.03 -4.43
N GLN A 159 -0.87 -1.51 -4.10
CA GLN A 159 -0.27 -2.68 -4.71
C GLN A 159 -1.11 -3.95 -4.44
N MET A 160 -1.59 -4.12 -3.20
CA MET A 160 -2.49 -5.23 -2.84
C MET A 160 -3.79 -5.20 -3.66
N GLN A 161 -4.42 -4.03 -3.74
CA GLN A 161 -5.72 -3.89 -4.40
C GLN A 161 -5.60 -4.02 -5.91
N LEU A 162 -4.53 -3.49 -6.51
CA LEU A 162 -4.22 -3.70 -7.92
C LEU A 162 -3.91 -5.18 -8.20
N SER A 163 -3.23 -5.89 -7.29
CA SER A 163 -2.99 -7.33 -7.43
C SER A 163 -4.30 -8.13 -7.44
N ARG A 164 -5.27 -7.75 -6.60
CA ARG A 164 -6.62 -8.35 -6.63
C ARG A 164 -7.36 -8.06 -7.94
N ILE A 165 -7.23 -6.85 -8.47
CA ILE A 165 -7.79 -6.49 -9.78
C ILE A 165 -7.17 -7.33 -10.90
N VAL A 166 -5.86 -7.58 -10.84
CA VAL A 166 -5.15 -8.47 -11.78
C VAL A 166 -5.73 -9.88 -11.75
N LEU A 167 -5.85 -10.48 -10.57
CA LEU A 167 -6.45 -11.81 -10.43
C LEU A 167 -7.88 -11.84 -10.95
N TYR A 168 -8.68 -10.83 -10.62
CA TYR A 168 -10.05 -10.71 -11.11
C TYR A 168 -10.13 -10.62 -12.65
N ASN A 169 -9.30 -9.79 -13.27
CA ASN A 169 -9.30 -9.60 -14.74
C ASN A 169 -8.79 -10.83 -15.50
N LEU A 170 -7.99 -11.66 -14.85
CA LEU A 170 -7.55 -12.95 -15.35
C LEU A 170 -8.53 -14.09 -15.01
N GLU A 171 -9.64 -13.79 -14.34
CA GLU A 171 -10.63 -14.78 -13.87
C GLU A 171 -10.03 -15.84 -12.94
N ILE A 172 -9.05 -15.45 -12.14
CA ILE A 172 -8.38 -16.30 -11.15
C ILE A 172 -9.10 -16.17 -9.81
N CYS A 173 -9.76 -17.24 -9.40
CA CYS A 173 -10.48 -17.38 -8.14
C CYS A 173 -9.72 -18.25 -7.12
N SER A 174 -8.67 -18.94 -7.54
CA SER A 174 -7.76 -19.73 -6.70
C SER A 174 -6.39 -19.82 -7.33
N GLY A 175 -5.34 -19.89 -6.49
CA GLY A 175 -3.97 -20.13 -6.93
C GLY A 175 -3.79 -21.38 -7.78
N GLU A 176 -4.66 -22.40 -7.66
CA GLU A 176 -4.57 -23.64 -8.46
C GLU A 176 -4.66 -23.41 -9.97
N GLN A 177 -5.25 -22.29 -10.41
CA GLN A 177 -5.32 -21.91 -11.82
C GLN A 177 -3.97 -21.43 -12.38
N ILE A 178 -2.97 -21.19 -11.50
CA ILE A 178 -1.64 -20.70 -11.89
C ILE A 178 -0.65 -21.89 -11.84
N PRO A 179 -0.04 -22.28 -12.98
CA PRO A 179 0.87 -23.43 -13.03
C PRO A 179 2.16 -23.29 -12.20
N ASN A 180 2.54 -22.05 -11.86
CA ASN A 180 3.73 -21.76 -11.08
C ASN A 180 3.40 -21.81 -9.57
N GLU A 181 3.99 -22.75 -8.85
CA GLU A 181 3.76 -22.98 -7.41
C GLU A 181 3.95 -21.71 -6.57
N PHE A 182 5.02 -20.95 -6.83
CA PHE A 182 5.29 -19.72 -6.09
C PHE A 182 4.22 -18.64 -6.30
N LEU A 183 3.78 -18.43 -7.55
CA LEU A 183 2.72 -17.49 -7.88
C LEU A 183 1.33 -17.97 -7.42
N SER A 184 1.12 -19.28 -7.43
CA SER A 184 -0.10 -19.94 -6.95
C SER A 184 -0.35 -19.64 -5.47
N GLU A 185 0.63 -19.94 -4.62
CA GLU A 185 0.52 -19.73 -3.17
C GLU A 185 0.39 -18.23 -2.82
N LYS A 186 1.01 -17.38 -3.63
CA LYS A 186 0.90 -15.92 -3.51
C LYS A 186 -0.46 -15.39 -3.93
N ALA A 187 -1.06 -15.92 -4.99
CA ALA A 187 -2.42 -15.58 -5.40
C ALA A 187 -3.43 -15.94 -4.31
N ASP A 188 -3.28 -17.10 -3.65
CA ASP A 188 -4.13 -17.48 -2.52
C ASP A 188 -4.03 -16.50 -1.34
N PHE A 189 -2.82 -16.01 -1.04
CA PHE A 189 -2.63 -14.96 -0.04
C PHE A 189 -3.39 -13.67 -0.44
N ILE A 190 -3.26 -13.22 -1.69
CA ILE A 190 -3.88 -11.99 -2.20
C ILE A 190 -5.42 -12.08 -2.17
N LEU A 191 -5.98 -13.26 -2.48
CA LEU A 191 -7.42 -13.51 -2.52
C LEU A 191 -8.04 -13.64 -1.12
N CYS A 192 -7.34 -14.29 -0.18
CA CYS A 192 -7.92 -14.69 1.09
C CYS A 192 -7.39 -13.93 2.32
N ASP A 193 -6.37 -13.08 2.17
CA ASP A 193 -5.61 -12.45 3.26
C ASP A 193 -5.03 -13.47 4.28
N LYS A 194 -4.91 -14.75 3.86
CA LYS A 194 -4.38 -15.82 4.72
C LYS A 194 -2.88 -15.95 4.51
N LYS A 195 -2.11 -15.67 5.58
CA LYS A 195 -0.66 -15.78 5.57
C LYS A 195 -0.23 -17.24 5.34
N GLN A 196 0.65 -17.43 4.37
CA GLN A 196 1.40 -18.65 4.13
C GLN A 196 2.53 -18.79 5.16
N LYS A 197 3.00 -20.03 5.33
CA LYS A 197 4.10 -20.36 6.26
C LYS A 197 5.40 -19.66 5.88
N ASP A 198 5.66 -19.50 4.59
CA ASP A 198 6.81 -18.76 4.08
C ASP A 198 6.44 -17.28 3.89
N SER A 199 7.19 -16.40 4.57
CA SER A 199 7.05 -14.94 4.50
C SER A 199 7.22 -14.39 3.10
N LEU A 200 8.03 -15.05 2.25
CA LEU A 200 8.27 -14.69 0.85
C LEU A 200 7.05 -14.93 -0.05
N ARG A 201 5.92 -15.37 0.49
CA ARG A 201 4.66 -15.51 -0.26
C ARG A 201 3.57 -14.57 0.22
N ASN A 202 3.83 -13.88 1.32
CA ASN A 202 2.89 -12.99 1.99
C ASN A 202 3.04 -11.53 1.53
N TYR A 203 3.16 -11.31 0.22
CA TYR A 203 3.23 -9.96 -0.34
C TYR A 203 2.40 -9.84 -1.64
N PRO A 204 1.97 -8.63 -2.02
CA PRO A 204 1.29 -8.38 -3.29
C PRO A 204 2.17 -8.70 -4.51
N PHE A 205 1.60 -8.73 -5.71
CA PHE A 205 2.42 -8.88 -6.93
C PHE A 205 3.39 -7.72 -7.10
N ASN A 206 4.58 -8.03 -7.58
CA ASN A 206 5.56 -7.07 -8.08
C ASN A 206 5.57 -7.08 -9.62
N LEU A 207 6.37 -6.21 -10.23
CA LEU A 207 6.44 -6.11 -11.69
C LEU A 207 6.85 -7.43 -12.38
N SER A 208 7.81 -8.17 -11.81
CA SER A 208 8.23 -9.46 -12.35
C SER A 208 7.12 -10.50 -12.32
N ASP A 209 6.29 -10.50 -11.28
CA ASP A 209 5.13 -11.40 -11.20
C ASP A 209 4.09 -11.05 -12.27
N LEU A 210 3.86 -9.75 -12.52
CA LEU A 210 2.96 -9.33 -13.59
C LEU A 210 3.46 -9.77 -14.96
N LEU A 211 4.76 -9.68 -15.22
CA LEU A 211 5.34 -10.17 -16.47
C LEU A 211 5.13 -11.69 -16.62
N ALA A 212 5.40 -12.46 -15.56
CA ALA A 212 5.20 -13.90 -15.56
C ALA A 212 3.73 -14.30 -15.76
N LEU A 213 2.79 -13.62 -15.10
CA LEU A 213 1.36 -13.82 -15.33
C LEU A 213 0.96 -13.44 -16.76
N GLY A 214 1.52 -12.37 -17.30
CA GLY A 214 1.29 -11.95 -18.68
C GLY A 214 1.70 -13.02 -19.68
N ASP A 215 2.84 -13.67 -19.46
CA ASP A 215 3.32 -14.77 -20.29
C ASP A 215 2.44 -16.03 -20.14
N ILE A 216 2.04 -16.39 -18.91
CA ILE A 216 1.20 -17.56 -18.62
C ILE A 216 -0.18 -17.43 -19.28
N PHE A 217 -0.81 -16.26 -19.16
CA PHE A 217 -2.17 -16.02 -19.62
C PHE A 217 -2.24 -15.36 -21.01
N ASN A 218 -1.09 -15.08 -21.62
CA ASN A 218 -0.95 -14.37 -22.89
C ASN A 218 -1.72 -13.02 -22.90
N LYS A 219 -1.49 -12.21 -21.87
CA LYS A 219 -2.14 -10.90 -21.66
C LYS A 219 -1.11 -9.81 -21.35
N SER A 220 -1.40 -8.59 -21.81
CA SER A 220 -0.58 -7.43 -21.47
C SER A 220 -0.82 -6.97 -20.03
N ILE A 221 0.17 -6.31 -19.42
CA ILE A 221 0.00 -5.67 -18.10
C ILE A 221 -1.16 -4.66 -18.11
N LYS A 222 -1.31 -3.92 -19.22
CA LYS A 222 -2.42 -2.98 -19.39
C LYS A 222 -3.78 -3.67 -19.31
N PHE A 223 -3.93 -4.83 -19.97
CA PHE A 223 -5.15 -5.63 -19.87
C PHE A 223 -5.35 -6.13 -18.43
N MET A 224 -4.32 -6.72 -17.82
CA MET A 224 -4.44 -7.28 -16.48
C MET A 224 -4.88 -6.25 -15.44
N ILE A 225 -4.58 -4.97 -15.63
CA ILE A 225 -5.00 -3.90 -14.74
C ILE A 225 -6.37 -3.32 -15.14
N SER A 226 -6.56 -2.96 -16.41
CA SER A 226 -7.78 -2.28 -16.86
C SER A 226 -8.98 -3.20 -17.14
N GLY A 227 -8.70 -4.45 -17.50
CA GLY A 227 -9.67 -5.40 -18.03
C GLY A 227 -10.18 -5.01 -19.43
N ILE A 228 -9.37 -4.29 -20.21
CA ILE A 228 -9.65 -3.85 -21.58
C ILE A 228 -8.50 -4.33 -22.46
N GLU A 229 -8.81 -4.94 -23.61
CA GLU A 229 -7.83 -5.33 -24.64
C GLU A 229 -7.34 -4.14 -25.48
#